data_AF-A0A9W5X184-F1
#
_entry.id   AF-A0A9W5X184-F1
#
_cell.length_a   1.000
_cell.length_b   1.000
_cell.length_c   1.000
_cell.angle_alpha   90.00
_cell.angle_beta   90.00
_cell.angle_gamma   90.00
#
_symmetry.space_group_name_H-M   'P 1'
#
loop_
_entity.id
_entity.type
_entity.pdbx_description
1 polymer ?
#
loop_
_entity_poly.entity_id
_entity_poly.type
_entity_poly.pdbx_seq_one_letter_code
_entity_poly.pdbx_strand_id
1 'polypeptide(L)'
;MFTMHGTMKLFGWPTGSPAAVAAWPMWWAGVLEAILGVLIAIGWYVRAAAFVACGMMAVAYFWMHFPAGFWPVVNGGETAVLYCFAFLLFVFHGPGALGVSRR
;
A
#
# COMPACT_ATOMS: atom_id res chain seq x y z
N MET A 1 7.50 -3.59 4.06
CA MET A 1 6.80 -2.55 4.83
C MET A 1 5.31 -2.47 4.49
N PHE A 2 4.89 -2.42 3.22
CA PHE A 2 3.47 -2.34 2.85
C PHE A 2 2.59 -3.46 3.46
N THR A 3 2.99 -4.72 3.34
CA THR A 3 2.30 -5.86 3.98
C THR A 3 2.18 -5.71 5.50
N MET A 4 3.19 -5.13 6.13
CA MET A 4 3.19 -4.91 7.58
C MET A 4 2.19 -3.83 7.99
N HIS A 5 1.95 -2.80 7.17
CA HIS A 5 0.83 -1.87 7.41
C HIS A 5 -0.51 -2.59 7.34
N GLY A 6 -0.66 -3.53 6.40
CA GLY A 6 -1.81 -4.40 6.32
C GLY A 6 -2.00 -5.25 7.57
N THR A 7 -0.93 -5.89 8.05
CA THR A 7 -1.00 -6.74 9.25
C THR A 7 -1.28 -5.95 10.53
N MET A 8 -0.80 -4.71 10.63
CA MET A 8 -1.14 -3.82 11.75
C MET A 8 -2.65 -3.53 11.75
N LYS A 9 -3.23 -3.25 10.58
CA LYS A 9 -4.66 -2.95 10.43
C LYS A 9 -5.56 -4.17 10.64
N LEU A 10 -5.12 -5.37 10.23
CA LEU A 10 -5.95 -6.58 10.31
C LEU A 10 -5.76 -7.38 11.60
N PHE A 11 -4.55 -7.39 12.15
CA PHE A 11 -4.15 -8.30 13.23
C PHE A 11 -3.50 -7.58 14.42
N GLY A 12 -3.23 -6.27 14.33
CA GLY A 12 -2.50 -5.54 15.37
C GLY A 12 -1.03 -5.91 15.51
N TRP A 13 -0.45 -6.59 14.50
CA TRP A 13 0.95 -7.03 14.50
C TRP A 13 1.77 -6.25 13.47
N PRO A 14 3.01 -5.81 13.77
CA PRO A 14 3.74 -6.00 15.04
C PRO A 14 3.32 -5.04 16.16
N THR A 15 2.50 -4.04 15.87
CA THR A 15 1.95 -3.10 16.84
C THR A 15 0.61 -2.53 16.34
N GLY A 16 -0.15 -1.90 17.22
CA GLY A 16 -1.44 -1.26 16.91
C GLY A 16 -2.65 -2.11 17.31
N SER A 17 -3.83 -1.53 17.15
CA SER A 17 -5.11 -2.22 17.37
C SER A 17 -5.74 -2.58 16.03
N PRO A 18 -6.16 -3.83 15.82
CA PRO A 18 -6.80 -4.24 14.59
C PRO A 18 -8.12 -3.46 14.39
N ALA A 19 -8.38 -3.07 13.15
CA ALA A 19 -9.64 -2.46 12.76
C ALA A 19 -10.79 -3.48 12.92
N ALA A 20 -11.96 -2.99 13.29
CA ALA A 20 -13.16 -3.82 13.30
C ALA A 20 -13.40 -4.44 11.92
N VAL A 21 -13.86 -5.70 11.89
CA VAL A 21 -14.06 -6.44 10.65
C VAL A 21 -15.00 -5.68 9.72
N ALA A 22 -14.61 -5.58 8.45
CA ALA A 22 -15.31 -4.83 7.39
C ALA A 22 -15.47 -3.32 7.63
N ALA A 23 -14.82 -2.74 8.65
CA ALA A 23 -14.90 -1.31 8.94
C ALA A 23 -14.25 -0.47 7.82
N TRP A 24 -15.01 0.49 7.33
CA TRP A 24 -14.52 1.46 6.35
C TRP A 24 -13.74 2.61 7.03
N PRO A 25 -12.61 3.07 6.47
CA PRO A 25 -11.85 2.49 5.35
C PRO A 25 -10.75 1.51 5.82
N MET A 26 -10.45 1.48 7.12
CA MET A 26 -9.23 0.88 7.66
C MET A 26 -9.11 -0.62 7.43
N TRP A 27 -10.20 -1.38 7.56
CA TRP A 27 -10.15 -2.83 7.38
C TRP A 27 -9.87 -3.20 5.92
N TRP A 28 -10.56 -2.55 4.98
CA TRP A 28 -10.36 -2.73 3.55
C TRP A 28 -8.96 -2.29 3.10
N ALA A 29 -8.46 -1.20 3.68
CA ALA A 29 -7.08 -0.80 3.45
C ALA A 29 -6.10 -1.87 3.94
N GLY A 30 -6.36 -2.45 5.11
CA GLY A 30 -5.56 -3.55 5.65
C GLY A 30 -5.51 -4.77 4.73
N VAL A 31 -6.67 -5.19 4.19
CA VAL A 31 -6.77 -6.33 3.26
C VAL A 31 -5.95 -6.08 1.99
N LEU A 32 -6.14 -4.91 1.36
CA LEU A 32 -5.42 -4.56 0.14
C LEU A 32 -3.91 -4.47 0.39
N GLU A 33 -3.48 -3.83 1.48
CA GLU A 33 -2.07 -3.69 1.83
C GLU A 33 -1.38 -5.03 2.07
N ALA A 34 -2.05 -5.94 2.77
CA ALA A 34 -1.54 -7.28 3.03
C ALA A 34 -1.40 -8.07 1.73
N ILE A 35 -2.46 -8.15 0.92
CA ILE A 35 -2.49 -8.99 -0.28
C ILE A 35 -1.55 -8.42 -1.36
N LEU A 36 -1.71 -7.15 -1.73
CA LEU A 36 -0.92 -6.51 -2.78
C LEU A 36 0.56 -6.46 -2.39
N GLY A 37 0.85 -6.19 -1.11
CA GLY A 37 2.23 -6.20 -0.61
C GLY A 37 2.90 -7.57 -0.74
N VAL A 38 2.18 -8.66 -0.42
CA VAL A 38 2.70 -10.02 -0.60
C VAL A 38 2.92 -10.33 -2.07
N LEU A 39 1.95 -10.03 -2.95
CA LEU A 39 2.06 -10.25 -4.39
C LEU A 39 3.28 -9.53 -4.99
N ILE A 40 3.47 -8.26 -4.64
CA ILE A 40 4.64 -7.48 -5.07
C ILE A 40 5.93 -8.07 -4.51
N ALA A 41 5.97 -8.41 -3.22
CA ALA A 41 7.18 -8.92 -2.57
C ALA A 41 7.65 -10.26 -3.13
N ILE A 42 6.75 -11.18 -3.44
CA ILE A 42 7.10 -12.49 -4.03
C ILE A 42 7.31 -12.40 -5.55
N GLY A 43 7.03 -11.26 -6.17
CA GLY A 43 7.19 -11.08 -7.61
C GLY A 43 6.08 -11.74 -8.44
N TRP A 44 4.86 -11.87 -7.92
CA TRP A 44 3.73 -12.48 -8.63
C TRP A 44 2.70 -11.40 -9.03
N TYR A 45 2.40 -11.28 -10.33
CA TYR A 45 1.55 -10.23 -10.88
C TYR A 45 1.94 -8.80 -10.47
N VAL A 46 3.25 -8.53 -10.32
CA VAL A 46 3.78 -7.25 -9.78
C VAL A 46 3.18 -6.03 -10.48
N ARG A 47 3.08 -6.05 -11.81
CA ARG A 47 2.58 -4.88 -12.56
C ARG A 47 1.14 -4.54 -12.20
N ALA A 48 0.26 -5.54 -12.14
CA ALA A 48 -1.13 -5.35 -11.77
C ALA A 48 -1.28 -5.00 -10.29
N ALA A 49 -0.60 -5.73 -9.41
CA ALA A 49 -0.65 -5.48 -7.97
C ALA A 49 -0.11 -4.09 -7.60
N ALA A 50 0.98 -3.66 -8.23
CA ALA A 50 1.58 -2.34 -8.04
C ALA A 50 0.70 -1.23 -8.60
N PHE A 51 -0.02 -1.45 -9.72
CA PHE A 51 -0.95 -0.46 -10.24
C PHE A 51 -2.10 -0.20 -9.25
N VAL A 52 -2.68 -1.27 -8.68
CA VAL A 52 -3.73 -1.15 -7.66
C VAL A 52 -3.18 -0.50 -6.38
N ALA A 53 -2.01 -0.93 -5.90
CA ALA A 53 -1.39 -0.36 -4.71
C ALA A 53 -1.03 1.14 -4.89
N CYS A 54 -0.56 1.52 -6.08
CA CYS A 54 -0.33 2.91 -6.46
C CYS A 54 -1.63 3.73 -6.37
N GLY A 55 -2.70 3.28 -7.02
CA GLY A 55 -3.99 3.98 -7.00
C GLY A 55 -4.56 4.11 -5.60
N MET A 56 -4.44 3.05 -4.79
CA MET A 56 -4.85 3.05 -3.39
C MET A 56 -4.14 4.13 -2.56
N MET A 57 -2.81 4.27 -2.72
CA MET A 57 -2.03 5.28 -2.00
C MET A 57 -2.29 6.69 -2.50
N ALA A 58 -2.55 6.86 -3.80
CA ALA A 58 -3.01 8.15 -4.35
C ALA A 58 -4.34 8.58 -3.71
N VAL A 59 -5.33 7.66 -3.64
CA VAL A 59 -6.60 7.93 -2.98
C VAL A 59 -6.40 8.23 -1.50
N ALA A 60 -5.54 7.48 -0.79
CA ALA A 60 -5.23 7.73 0.60
C ALA A 60 -4.66 9.15 0.82
N TYR A 61 -3.75 9.60 -0.05
CA TYR A 61 -3.21 10.95 0.03
C TYR A 61 -4.30 12.01 -0.16
N PHE A 62 -5.03 11.96 -1.28
CA PHE A 62 -6.02 13.00 -1.59
C PHE A 62 -7.22 13.00 -0.66
N TRP A 63 -7.59 11.85 -0.10
CA TRP A 63 -8.75 11.77 0.80
C TRP A 63 -8.39 12.05 2.26
N MET A 64 -7.29 11.49 2.78
CA MET A 64 -6.97 11.56 4.20
C MET A 64 -5.93 12.62 4.55
N HIS A 65 -4.98 12.90 3.66
CA HIS A 65 -3.83 13.76 3.97
C HIS A 65 -3.95 15.16 3.37
N PHE A 66 -4.40 15.27 2.12
CA PHE A 66 -4.54 16.55 1.44
C PHE A 66 -5.45 17.57 2.16
N PRO A 67 -6.56 17.18 2.81
CA PRO A 67 -7.38 18.12 3.59
C PRO A 67 -6.65 18.76 4.77
N ALA A 68 -5.62 18.10 5.30
CA ALA A 68 -4.81 18.61 6.42
C ALA A 68 -3.64 19.51 5.98
N GLY A 69 -3.42 19.68 4.66
CA GLY A 69 -2.40 20.57 4.11
C GLY A 69 -1.87 20.07 2.76
N PHE A 70 -1.27 20.98 1.99
CA PHE A 70 -0.74 20.64 0.66
C PHE A 70 0.56 19.82 0.72
N TRP A 71 1.42 20.10 1.70
CA TRP A 71 2.77 19.53 1.78
C TRP A 71 2.76 18.18 2.52
N PRO A 72 3.22 17.07 1.90
CA PRO A 72 3.21 15.74 2.51
C PRO A 72 3.92 15.66 3.87
N VAL A 73 5.00 16.43 4.02
CA VAL A 73 5.79 16.52 5.25
C VAL A 73 5.01 17.18 6.39
N VAL A 74 4.03 18.02 6.08
CA VAL A 74 3.21 18.76 7.07
C VAL A 74 1.92 18.01 7.41
N ASN A 75 1.36 17.25 6.47
CA ASN A 75 0.07 16.56 6.62
C ASN A 75 0.19 15.06 6.98
N GLY A 76 1.41 14.56 7.21
CA GLY A 76 1.69 13.15 7.52
C GLY A 76 1.50 12.18 6.33
N GLY A 77 1.27 12.69 5.13
CA GLY A 77 1.02 11.93 3.90
C GLY A 77 2.28 11.55 3.13
N GLU A 78 3.47 11.86 3.66
CA GLU A 78 4.75 11.54 3.03
C GLU A 78 4.85 10.07 2.62
N THR A 79 4.49 9.15 3.52
CA THR A 79 4.53 7.71 3.23
C THR A 79 3.55 7.29 2.13
N ALA A 80 2.35 7.89 2.08
CA ALA A 80 1.38 7.64 1.02
C ALA A 80 1.94 8.05 -0.35
N VAL A 81 2.55 9.23 -0.44
CA VAL A 81 3.18 9.72 -1.67
C VAL A 81 4.36 8.83 -2.09
N LEU A 82 5.24 8.47 -1.15
CA LEU A 82 6.39 7.61 -1.42
C LEU A 82 5.96 6.23 -1.92
N TYR A 83 4.99 5.58 -1.27
CA TYR A 83 4.46 4.31 -1.76
C TYR A 83 3.78 4.44 -3.12
N CYS A 84 3.01 5.51 -3.35
CA CYS A 84 2.37 5.77 -4.63
C CYS A 84 3.39 5.77 -5.77
N PHE A 85 4.45 6.57 -5.67
CA PHE A 85 5.47 6.64 -6.72
C PHE A 85 6.33 5.37 -6.79
N ALA A 86 6.68 4.75 -5.66
CA ALA A 86 7.41 3.49 -5.65
C ALA A 86 6.65 2.37 -6.38
N PHE A 87 5.35 2.23 -6.13
CA PHE A 87 4.53 1.25 -6.82
C PHE A 87 4.32 1.62 -8.29
N LEU A 88 4.17 2.90 -8.63
CA LEU A 88 4.14 3.34 -10.02
C LEU A 88 5.41 2.91 -10.77
N LEU A 89 6.58 3.00 -10.15
CA LEU A 89 7.83 2.50 -10.75
C LEU A 89 7.79 0.98 -11.01
N PHE A 90 7.21 0.20 -10.10
CA PHE A 90 7.04 -1.25 -10.28
C PHE A 90 6.03 -1.62 -11.36
N VAL A 91 5.06 -0.76 -11.68
CA VAL A 91 4.18 -0.96 -12.86
C VAL A 91 5.01 -1.03 -14.15
N PHE A 92 6.05 -0.20 -14.25
CA PHE A 92 6.90 -0.13 -15.44
C PHE A 92 8.07 -1.12 -15.40
N HIS A 93 8.71 -1.31 -14.26
CA HIS A 93 9.86 -2.22 -14.14
C HIS A 93 9.46 -3.71 -14.04
N GLY A 94 8.27 -3.99 -13.50
CA GLY A 94 7.80 -5.36 -13.30
C GLY A 94 8.54 -6.12 -12.20
N PRO A 95 8.45 -7.47 -12.20
CA PRO A 95 9.12 -8.31 -11.21
C PRO A 95 10.64 -8.31 -11.40
N GLY A 96 11.40 -8.22 -10.30
CA GLY A 96 12.86 -8.35 -10.33
C GLY A 96 13.34 -9.78 -10.64
N ALA A 97 14.66 -9.97 -10.80
CA ALA A 97 15.25 -11.25 -11.21
C ALA A 97 14.93 -12.45 -10.28
N LEU A 98 14.61 -12.17 -9.02
CA LEU A 98 14.24 -13.15 -7.98
C LEU A 98 12.72 -13.39 -7.89
N GLY A 99 11.91 -12.70 -8.71
CA GLY A 99 10.46 -12.83 -8.69
C GLY A 99 9.98 -14.19 -9.19
N VAL A 100 8.88 -14.68 -8.61
CA VAL A 100 8.25 -15.97 -8.99
C VAL A 100 7.74 -15.94 -10.43
N SER A 101 7.19 -14.82 -10.90
CA SER A 101 6.84 -14.64 -12.32
C SER A 101 7.90 -13.82 -13.03
N ARG A 102 8.31 -14.27 -14.23
CA ARG A 102 9.20 -13.54 -15.15
C ARG A 102 8.51 -13.07 -16.44
N ARG A 103 7.21 -13.30 -16.56
CA ARG A 103 6.39 -12.89 -17.71
C ARG A 103 5.45 -11.76 -17.32
#